data_AF-A0A2A2H2L9-F1
#
_entry.id   AF-A0A2A2H2L9-F1
#
_cell.length_a   1.000
_cell.length_b   1.000
_cell.length_c   1.000
_cell.angle_alpha   90.00
_cell.angle_beta   90.00
_cell.angle_gamma   90.00
#
_symmetry.space_group_name_H-M   'P 1'
#
loop_
_entity.id
_entity.type
_entity.pdbx_description
1 polymer ?
#
loop_
_entity_poly.entity_id
_entity_poly.type
_entity_poly.pdbx_seq_one_letter_code
_entity_poly.pdbx_strand_id
1 'polypeptide(L)' 'MAEIKQLIVGITREGDIIVKSGRGKMYSVKKIPGLKFTCEDLFQDVEKELYATIDTDVQPWECIAIE' A
#
# COMPACT_ATOMS: atom_id res chain seq x y z
N MET A 1 -10.88 11.96 -9.70
CA MET A 1 -10.33 10.72 -9.16
C MET A 1 -8.88 11.02 -8.81
N ALA A 2 -8.62 11.23 -7.52
CA ALA A 2 -7.30 11.55 -7.01
C ALA A 2 -6.60 10.26 -6.56
N GLU A 3 -5.85 9.67 -7.49
CA GLU A 3 -5.06 8.47 -7.25
C GLU A 3 -3.59 8.85 -7.03
N ILE A 4 -2.95 8.21 -6.05
CA ILE A 4 -1.52 8.40 -5.79
C ILE A 4 -0.80 7.07 -5.68
N LYS A 5 0.39 6.98 -6.29
CA LYS A 5 1.31 5.86 -6.10
C LYS A 5 2.26 6.13 -4.93
N GLN A 6 2.41 5.16 -4.05
CA GLN A 6 3.30 5.25 -2.88
C GLN A 6 4.05 3.93 -2.71
N LEU A 7 5.28 4.00 -2.19
CA LEU A 7 6.11 2.83 -1.92
C LEU A 7 5.49 2.03 -0.77
N ILE A 8 5.34 0.72 -0.93
CA ILE A 8 4.93 -0.16 0.16
C ILE A 8 6.14 -0.46 1.03
N VAL A 9 5.99 -0.26 2.34
CA VAL A 9 7.06 -0.49 3.33
C VAL A 9 6.66 -1.49 4.41
N GLY A 10 5.43 -1.98 4.38
CA GLY A 10 4.96 -2.97 5.34
C GLY A 10 3.48 -3.28 5.23
N ILE A 11 3.04 -4.20 6.08
CA ILE A 11 1.65 -4.55 6.32
C ILE A 11 1.43 -4.66 7.83
N THR A 12 0.31 -4.14 8.34
CA THR A 12 -0.05 -4.28 9.75
C THR A 12 -0.59 -5.67 10.04
N ARG A 13 -0.70 -6.03 11.33
CA ARG A 13 -1.35 -7.27 11.76
C ARG A 13 -2.83 -7.35 11.34
N GLU A 14 -3.50 -6.21 11.19
CA GLU A 14 -4.90 -6.11 10.76
C GLU A 14 -5.06 -6.20 9.22
N GLY A 15 -3.93 -6.24 8.49
CA GLY A 15 -3.93 -6.34 7.02
C GLY A 15 -3.96 -5.00 6.30
N ASP A 16 -3.77 -3.89 7.01
CA ASP A 16 -3.62 -2.56 6.40
C ASP A 16 -2.23 -2.42 5.80
N ILE A 17 -2.13 -1.75 4.65
CA ILE A 17 -0.86 -1.58 3.94
C ILE A 17 -0.19 -0.30 4.46
N ILE A 18 1.09 -0.41 4.83
CA ILE A 18 1.89 0.76 5.21
C ILE A 18 2.64 1.24 3.99
N VAL A 19 2.41 2.50 3.63
CA VAL A 19 3.02 3.14 2.47
C VAL A 19 3.87 4.33 2.88
N LYS A 20 4.92 4.63 2.11
CA LYS A 20 5.80 5.79 2.27
C LYS A 20 5.65 6.73 1.08
N SER A 21 5.34 7.98 1.39
CA SER A 21 5.27 9.06 0.41
C SER A 21 6.63 9.48 -0.10
N GLY A 22 6.66 10.10 -1.28
CA GLY A 22 7.87 10.77 -1.79
C GLY A 22 8.41 11.89 -0.88
N ARG A 23 7.61 12.36 0.09
CA ARG A 23 8.03 13.31 1.14
C ARG A 23 8.54 12.62 2.41
N GLY A 24 8.65 11.30 2.41
CA GLY A 24 9.14 10.49 3.52
C GLY A 24 8.14 10.19 4.63
N LYS A 25 6.91 10.75 4.58
CA LYS A 25 5.84 10.43 5.54
C LYS A 25 5.25 9.05 5.26
N MET A 26 4.90 8.33 6.33
CA MET A 26 4.26 7.02 6.26
C MET A 26 2.77 7.10 6.58
N TYR A 27 1.98 6.30 5.89
CA TYR A 27 0.53 6.24 6.05
C TYR A 27 0.06 4.77 6.10
N SER A 28 -0.98 4.52 6.89
CA SER A 28 -1.70 3.24 6.87
C SER A 28 -2.92 3.38 5.96
N VAL A 29 -3.06 2.49 4.98
CA VAL A 29 -4.18 2.50 4.04
C VAL A 29 -4.94 1.19 4.08
N LYS A 30 -6.27 1.28 4.00
CA LYS A 30 -7.14 0.11 3.99
C LYS A 30 -7.00 -0.61 2.67
N LYS A 31 -6.99 -1.93 2.69
CA LYS A 31 -6.95 -2.73 1.48
C LYS A 31 -8.37 -2.98 0.97
N ILE A 32 -8.63 -2.78 -0.32
CA ILE A 32 -9.96 -3.12 -0.86
C ILE A 32 -10.24 -4.64 -0.78
N PRO A 33 -11.51 -5.04 -0.67
CA PRO A 33 -11.88 -6.45 -0.75
C PRO A 33 -11.37 -7.09 -2.05
N GLY A 34 -10.70 -8.24 -1.94
CA GLY A 34 -10.21 -9.01 -3.09
C GLY A 34 -8.75 -8.77 -3.46
N LEU A 35 -8.11 -7.69 -2.99
CA LEU A 35 -6.68 -7.49 -3.16
C LEU A 35 -5.91 -8.46 -2.23
N LYS A 36 -5.07 -9.32 -2.81
CA LYS A 36 -4.22 -10.26 -2.06
C LYS A 36 -2.84 -9.65 -1.88
N PHE A 37 -2.46 -9.45 -0.62
CA PHE A 37 -1.16 -8.95 -0.23
C PHE A 37 -0.90 -9.39 1.20
N THR A 38 0.25 -10.01 1.43
CA THR A 38 0.70 -10.52 2.71
C THR A 38 2.14 -10.07 2.99
N CYS A 39 2.63 -10.44 4.17
CA CYS A 39 4.00 -10.14 4.55
C CYS A 39 5.00 -10.83 3.62
N GLU A 40 4.71 -12.05 3.16
CA GLU A 40 5.59 -12.81 2.27
C GLU A 40 5.84 -12.10 0.94
N ASP A 41 4.85 -11.42 0.36
CA ASP A 41 4.99 -10.68 -0.90
C ASP A 41 6.09 -9.59 -0.82
N LEU A 42 6.31 -8.99 0.37
CA LEU A 42 7.38 -8.00 0.59
C LEU A 42 8.80 -8.60 0.52
N PHE A 43 8.93 -9.90 0.77
CA PHE A 43 10.21 -10.60 0.85
C PHE A 43 10.46 -11.52 -0.33
N GLN A 44 9.51 -11.65 -1.27
CA GLN A 44 9.69 -12.47 -2.47
C GLN A 44 10.83 -11.97 -3.35
N ASP A 45 11.00 -10.65 -3.46
CA ASP A 45 12.07 -10.01 -4.22
C ASP A 45 12.56 -8.76 -3.49
N VAL A 46 13.62 -8.93 -2.71
CA VAL A 46 14.18 -7.88 -1.86
C VAL A 46 14.87 -6.76 -2.65
N GLU A 47 15.12 -6.95 -3.94
CA GLU A 47 15.70 -5.93 -4.83
C GLU A 47 14.60 -5.13 -5.54
N LYS A 48 13.35 -5.63 -5.55
CA LYS A 48 12.22 -4.97 -6.20
C LYS A 48 11.41 -4.15 -5.20
N GLU A 49 11.24 -2.87 -5.51
CA GLU A 49 10.29 -2.00 -4.80
C GLU A 49 8.85 -2.33 -5.24
N LEU A 50 7.95 -2.46 -4.25
CA LEU A 50 6.52 -2.64 -4.48
C LEU A 50 5.79 -1.31 -4.28
N TYR A 51 4.84 -1.00 -5.15
CA TYR A 51 4.07 0.23 -5.07
C TYR A 51 2.57 -0.03 -4.92
N ALA A 52 1.93 0.74 -4.06
CA ALA A 52 0.48 0.75 -3.90
C ALA A 52 -0.11 1.96 -4.63
N THR A 53 -1.17 1.72 -5.42
CA THR A 53 -2.05 2.77 -5.91
C THR A 53 -3.15 2.99 -4.88
N ILE A 54 -3.32 4.24 -4.45
CA ILE A 54 -4.20 4.64 -3.36
C ILE A 54 -5.25 5.60 -3.88
N ASP A 55 -6.51 5.29 -3.62
CA ASP A 55 -7.62 6.21 -3.77
C ASP A 55 -7.68 7.15 -2.56
N THR A 56 -7.49 8.44 -2.83
CA THR A 56 -7.52 9.50 -1.80
C THR A 56 -8.86 10.24 -1.74
N ASP A 57 -9.81 9.91 -2.63
CA ASP A 57 -11.17 10.45 -2.61
C ASP A 57 -12.06 9.78 -1.56
N VAL A 58 -11.64 8.63 -1.02
CA VAL A 58 -12.32 7.88 0.06
C VAL A 58 -11.65 8.07 1.42
N GLN A 59 -12.44 8.02 2.50
CA GLN A 59 -11.93 8.02 3.88
C GLN A 59 -12.45 6.82 4.67
N PRO A 60 -11.58 5.98 5.27
CA PRO A 60 -10.11 6.02 5.18
C PRO A 60 -9.60 5.79 3.75
N TRP A 61 -8.38 6.24 3.43
CA TRP A 61 -7.75 6.00 2.12
C TRP A 61 -7.64 4.51 1.84
N GLU A 62 -7.87 4.11 0.58
CA GLU A 62 -7.91 2.72 0.17
C GLU A 62 -6.83 2.39 -0.86
N CYS A 63 -6.13 1.28 -0.67
CA CYS A 63 -5.24 0.69 -1.67
C CYS A 63 -6.06 -0.16 -2.64
N ILE A 64 -6.06 0.26 -3.91
CA ILE A 64 -6.86 -0.34 -4.99
C ILE A 64 -6.05 -1.25 -5.92
N ALA A 65 -4.71 -1.10 -5.96
CA ALA A 65 -3.82 -1.92 -6.75
C ALA A 65 -2.39 -1.96 -6.17
N ILE A 66 -1.64 -3.03 -6.46
CA ILE A 66 -0.23 -3.24 -6.09
C ILE A 66 0.56 -3.70 -7.31
N GLU A 67 1.76 -3.14 -7.52
CA GLU A 67 2.66 -3.38 -8.66
C GLU A 67 4.12 -3.63 -8.22
#